data_AF-A0A7V5SIU4-F1
#
_entry.id   AF-A0A7V5SIU4-F1
#
_cell.length_a   1.000
_cell.length_b   1.000
_cell.length_c   1.000
_cell.angle_alpha   90.00
_cell.angle_beta   90.00
_cell.angle_gamma   90.00
#
_symmetry.space_group_name_H-M   'P 1'
#
loop_
_entity.id
_entity.type
_entity.pdbx_description
1 polymer ?
#
loop_
_entity_poly.entity_id
_entity_poly.type
_entity_poly.pdbx_seq_one_letter_code
_entity_poly.pdbx_strand_id
1 'polypeptide(L)'
;MPVEVRIPIGLVVVLIGILATIGIATVALFLFRPDWLGLSPPKQAVPADTLHRGDTLAADTFLSPSPWDELQEQLHQQTGLITQLQDSLRLVRHLADSLKTELRQLQDSLAQWQRRFRQQSDSLRIAHYEAFAKIYNTAPPGEVARVLAQLSPADAALILRLMNRRQAARVAAALPPEQAAAVLTTGVPR
;
A
#
# COMPACT_ATOMS: atom_id res chain seq x y z
N MET A 1 10.04 -29.30 -3.25
CA MET A 1 10.36 -28.88 -1.86
C MET A 1 10.33 -27.35 -1.85
N PRO A 2 9.34 -26.70 -1.23
CA PRO A 2 9.26 -25.23 -1.19
C PRO A 2 10.23 -24.67 -0.14
N VAL A 3 11.04 -23.69 -0.54
CA VAL A 3 11.99 -22.99 0.31
C VAL A 3 11.24 -21.83 0.96
N GLU A 4 10.98 -21.91 2.28
CA GLU A 4 10.43 -20.80 3.06
C GLU A 4 11.50 -19.72 3.25
N VAL A 5 11.37 -18.61 2.51
CA VAL A 5 12.17 -17.41 2.74
C VAL A 5 11.52 -16.61 3.87
N ARG A 6 12.01 -16.79 5.10
CA ARG A 6 11.61 -15.99 6.26
C ARG A 6 12.34 -14.65 6.20
N ILE A 7 11.68 -13.61 5.70
CA ILE A 7 12.23 -12.26 5.72
C ILE A 7 12.04 -11.70 7.13
N PRO A 8 13.12 -11.37 7.87
CA PRO A 8 13.00 -10.83 9.21
C PRO A 8 12.35 -9.44 9.15
N ILE A 9 11.43 -9.16 10.08
CA ILE A 9 10.67 -7.90 10.16
C ILE A 9 11.60 -6.67 10.15
N GLY A 10 12.80 -6.78 10.71
CA GLY A 10 13.82 -5.72 10.69
C GLY A 10 14.25 -5.31 9.29
N LEU A 11 14.31 -6.23 8.32
CA LEU A 11 14.71 -5.93 6.95
C LEU A 11 13.63 -5.12 6.22
N VAL A 12 12.35 -5.39 6.50
CA VAL A 12 11.23 -4.64 5.94
C VAL A 12 11.23 -3.19 6.43
N VAL A 13 11.50 -2.97 7.72
CA VAL A 13 11.59 -1.62 8.30
C VAL A 13 12.75 -0.83 7.68
N VAL A 14 13.90 -1.46 7.47
CA VAL A 14 15.05 -0.82 6.81
C VAL A 14 14.73 -0.47 5.36
N LEU A 15 14.06 -1.35 4.62
CA LEU A 15 13.69 -1.11 3.22
C LEU A 15 12.73 0.08 3.08
N ILE A 16 11.73 0.18 3.97
CA ILE A 16 10.79 1.31 4.01
C ILE A 16 11.52 2.61 4.35
N GLY A 17 12.46 2.56 5.29
CA GLY A 17 13.31 3.71 5.62
C GLY A 17 14.11 4.22 4.43
N ILE A 18 14.74 3.30 3.68
CA ILE A 18 15.50 3.64 2.46
C ILE A 18 14.59 4.28 1.41
N LEU A 19 13.41 3.70 1.14
CA LEU A 19 12.44 4.25 0.19
C LEU A 19 11.97 5.66 0.59
N ALA A 20 11.71 5.90 1.87
CA ALA A 20 11.34 7.21 2.37
C ALA A 20 12.46 8.24 2.18
N THR A 21 13.71 7.87 2.45
CA THR A 21 14.87 8.77 2.24
C THR A 21 15.08 9.12 0.77
N ILE A 22 14.88 8.17 -0.15
CA ILE A 22 14.98 8.42 -1.59
C ILE A 22 13.86 9.36 -2.07
N GLY A 23 12.63 9.19 -1.56
CA GLY A 23 11.50 10.08 -1.87
C GLY A 23 11.71 11.52 -1.37
N ILE A 24 12.22 11.67 -0.15
CA ILE A 24 12.55 12.99 0.41
C ILE A 24 13.69 13.64 -0.39
N ALA A 25 14.72 12.87 -0.75
CA ALA A 25 15.85 13.37 -1.54
C ALA A 25 15.43 13.82 -2.94
N THR A 26 14.53 13.09 -3.61
CA THR A 26 14.00 13.49 -4.93
C THR A 26 13.15 14.75 -4.86
N VAL A 27 12.28 14.89 -3.86
CA VAL A 27 11.50 16.12 -3.66
C VAL A 27 12.40 17.31 -3.30
N ALA A 28 13.40 17.10 -2.45
CA ALA A 28 14.37 18.14 -2.10
C ALA A 28 15.21 18.56 -3.32
N LEU A 29 15.64 17.61 -4.16
CA LEU A 29 16.36 17.89 -5.41
C LEU A 29 15.50 18.71 -6.38
N PHE A 30 14.20 18.39 -6.46
CA PHE A 30 13.23 19.10 -7.30
C PHE A 30 13.01 20.55 -6.86
N LEU A 31 13.05 20.82 -5.55
CA LEU A 31 12.89 22.17 -4.99
C LEU A 31 14.16 23.01 -5.05
N PHE A 32 15.35 22.41 -5.02
CA PHE A 32 16.61 23.16 -4.89
C PHE A 32 17.31 23.54 -6.21
N ARG A 33 17.10 22.80 -7.32
CA ARG A 33 17.71 23.13 -8.63
C ARG A 33 16.87 22.65 -9.83
N PRO A 34 15.84 23.41 -10.25
CA PRO A 34 15.05 23.09 -11.44
C PRO A 34 15.80 23.30 -12.77
N ASP A 35 16.95 23.99 -12.75
CA ASP A 35 17.67 24.43 -13.96
C ASP A 35 18.35 23.29 -14.75
N TRP A 36 18.53 22.11 -14.14
CA TRP A 36 19.21 20.97 -14.79
C TRP A 36 18.31 20.18 -15.76
N LEU A 37 17.00 20.46 -15.76
CA LEU A 37 16.01 19.84 -16.66
C LEU A 37 15.86 20.57 -18.02
N GLY A 38 16.72 21.54 -18.32
CA GLY A 38 16.76 22.17 -19.65
C GLY A 38 15.58 23.08 -19.99
N LEU A 39 14.72 23.40 -19.02
CA LEU A 39 13.64 24.39 -19.16
C LEU A 39 14.21 25.80 -18.95
N SER A 40 15.12 26.24 -19.83
CA SER A 40 15.50 27.65 -19.88
C SER A 40 14.35 28.46 -20.50
N PRO A 41 13.86 29.55 -19.87
CA PRO A 41 13.03 30.50 -20.60
C PRO A 41 13.85 31.09 -21.76
N PRO A 42 13.24 31.33 -22.94
CA PRO A 42 13.96 31.87 -24.08
C PRO A 42 14.59 33.21 -23.71
N LYS A 43 15.91 33.22 -23.64
CA LYS A 43 16.72 34.42 -23.47
C LYS A 43 16.57 35.23 -24.76
N GLN A 44 15.65 36.19 -24.76
CA GLN A 44 15.55 37.19 -25.82
C GLN A 44 16.87 37.94 -25.87
N ALA A 45 17.71 37.56 -26.84
CA ALA A 45 18.87 38.32 -27.22
C ALA A 45 18.35 39.57 -27.93
N VAL A 46 18.47 40.72 -27.28
CA VAL A 46 18.41 42.03 -27.94
C VAL A 46 19.81 42.25 -28.55
N PRO A 47 19.97 42.26 -29.89
CA PRO A 47 21.20 42.74 -30.49
C PRO A 47 21.20 44.27 -30.44
N ALA A 48 22.05 44.81 -29.58
CA ALA A 48 22.51 46.19 -29.70
C ALA A 48 23.63 46.25 -30.76
N ASP A 49 23.50 47.23 -31.65
CA ASP A 49 24.48 47.74 -32.61
C ASP A 49 24.86 46.91 -33.84
N THR A 50 24.30 47.31 -34.99
CA THR A 50 25.10 47.56 -36.20
C THR A 50 24.65 48.85 -36.87
N LEU A 51 25.26 49.96 -36.47
CA LEU A 51 25.38 51.19 -37.26
C LEU A 51 26.45 50.98 -38.34
N HIS A 52 26.06 50.84 -39.62
CA HIS A 52 26.85 51.33 -40.76
C HIS A 52 26.02 51.42 -42.07
N ARG A 53 25.69 52.67 -42.39
CA ARG A 53 25.41 53.36 -43.66
C ARG A 53 25.93 52.69 -44.96
N GLY A 54 25.10 52.69 -46.01
CA GLY A 54 25.55 52.54 -47.41
C GLY A 54 24.41 52.28 -48.42
N ASP A 55 24.00 53.34 -49.11
CA ASP A 55 22.98 53.43 -50.16
C ASP A 55 22.88 52.27 -51.18
N THR A 56 21.68 51.70 -51.30
CA THR A 56 21.08 51.32 -52.59
C THR A 56 19.56 51.53 -52.51
N LEU A 57 19.05 52.48 -53.30
CA LEU A 57 17.63 52.72 -53.57
C LEU A 57 17.04 51.52 -54.35
N ALA A 58 16.76 50.43 -53.64
CA ALA A 58 15.81 49.43 -54.10
C ALA A 58 14.42 49.91 -53.67
N ALA A 59 13.53 50.06 -54.64
CA ALA A 59 12.12 50.31 -54.45
C ALA A 59 11.43 49.06 -53.86
N ASP A 60 11.82 48.68 -52.65
CA ASP A 60 11.14 47.67 -51.86
C ASP A 60 9.99 48.34 -51.13
N THR A 61 8.84 48.24 -51.78
CA THR A 61 7.51 48.53 -51.26
C THR A 61 7.41 48.03 -49.81
N PHE A 62 7.36 48.97 -48.86
CA PHE A 62 7.09 48.74 -47.45
C PHE A 62 5.71 48.06 -47.29
N LEU A 63 5.69 46.73 -47.40
CA LEU A 63 4.66 45.89 -46.81
C LEU A 63 5.12 45.60 -45.38
N SER A 64 5.03 46.62 -44.51
CA SER A 64 5.15 46.36 -43.07
C SER A 64 4.07 45.34 -42.71
N PRO A 65 4.41 44.20 -42.07
CA PRO A 65 3.40 43.24 -41.63
C PRO A 65 2.34 43.99 -40.82
N SER A 66 1.07 43.70 -41.09
CA SER A 66 -0.01 44.39 -40.41
C SER A 66 0.12 44.08 -38.92
N PRO A 67 -0.04 45.06 -38.00
CA PRO A 67 -0.05 44.78 -36.56
C PRO A 67 -1.14 43.76 -36.16
N TRP A 68 -2.11 43.53 -37.04
CA TRP A 68 -3.13 42.49 -36.93
C TRP A 68 -2.60 41.08 -37.17
N ASP A 69 -1.58 40.90 -38.02
CA ASP A 69 -0.98 39.59 -38.33
C ASP A 69 -0.18 39.07 -37.12
N GLU A 70 0.59 39.95 -36.48
CA GLU A 70 1.33 39.61 -35.23
C GLU A 70 0.37 39.22 -34.10
N LEU A 71 -0.76 39.91 -33.97
CA LEU A 71 -1.77 39.63 -32.95
C LEU A 71 -2.50 38.31 -33.22
N GLN A 72 -2.77 38.00 -34.49
CA GLN A 72 -3.30 36.69 -34.89
C GLN A 72 -2.31 35.57 -34.58
N GLU A 73 -1.03 35.77 -34.86
CA GLU A 73 0.01 34.79 -34.55
C GLU A 73 0.13 34.56 -33.03
N GLN A 74 0.08 35.62 -32.22
CA GLN A 74 0.04 35.51 -30.77
C GLN A 74 -1.18 34.74 -30.26
N LEU A 75 -2.37 34.98 -30.82
CA LEU A 75 -3.58 34.23 -30.45
C LEU A 75 -3.47 32.75 -30.84
N HIS A 76 -2.89 32.43 -32.01
CA HIS A 76 -2.65 31.04 -32.40
C HIS A 76 -1.65 30.35 -31.47
N GLN A 77 -0.57 31.04 -31.08
CA GLN A 77 0.41 30.53 -30.11
C GLN A 77 -0.24 30.27 -28.74
N GLN A 78 -1.04 31.21 -28.23
CA GLN A 78 -1.75 31.04 -26.96
C GLN A 78 -2.76 29.88 -27.01
N THR A 79 -3.49 29.75 -28.11
CA THR A 79 -4.44 28.65 -28.31
C THR A 79 -3.71 27.30 -28.31
N GLY A 80 -2.53 27.22 -28.93
CA GLY A 80 -1.68 26.03 -28.92
C GLY A 80 -1.19 25.65 -27.51
N LEU A 81 -0.84 26.63 -26.67
CA LEU A 81 -0.45 26.37 -25.29
C LEU A 81 -1.63 25.87 -24.45
N ILE A 82 -2.82 26.46 -24.63
CA ILE A 82 -4.03 26.04 -23.93
C ILE A 82 -4.38 24.58 -24.25
N THR A 83 -4.28 24.17 -25.52
CA THR A 83 -4.56 22.78 -25.92
C THR A 83 -3.54 21.82 -25.34
N GLN A 84 -2.24 22.14 -25.37
CA GLN A 84 -1.19 21.33 -24.74
C GLN A 84 -1.41 21.17 -23.23
N LEU A 85 -1.75 22.25 -22.52
CA LEU A 85 -2.06 22.20 -21.10
C LEU A 85 -3.30 21.33 -20.84
N GLN A 86 -4.34 21.47 -21.64
CA GLN A 86 -5.55 20.66 -21.52
C GLN A 86 -5.27 19.17 -21.70
N ASP A 87 -4.43 18.80 -22.67
CA ASP A 87 -4.05 17.41 -22.90
C ASP A 87 -3.17 16.86 -21.78
N SER A 88 -2.26 17.67 -21.23
CA SER A 88 -1.47 17.28 -20.06
C SER A 88 -2.36 17.04 -18.82
N LEU A 89 -3.36 17.89 -18.59
CA LEU A 89 -4.32 17.73 -17.49
C LEU A 89 -5.18 16.47 -17.66
N ARG A 90 -5.59 16.16 -18.89
CA ARG A 90 -6.30 14.90 -19.20
C ARG A 90 -5.44 13.69 -18.88
N LEU A 91 -4.16 13.71 -19.26
CA LEU A 91 -3.24 12.61 -18.98
C LEU A 91 -3.02 12.42 -17.48
N VAL A 92 -2.79 13.51 -16.74
CA VAL A 92 -2.63 13.46 -15.28
C VAL A 92 -3.90 12.93 -14.61
N ARG A 93 -5.08 13.36 -15.06
CA ARG A 93 -6.35 12.87 -14.54
C ARG A 93 -6.54 11.37 -14.79
N HIS A 94 -6.24 10.92 -16.00
CA HIS A 94 -6.28 9.49 -16.33
C HIS A 94 -5.32 8.67 -15.47
N LEU A 95 -4.09 9.16 -15.26
CA LEU A 95 -3.13 8.50 -14.38
C LEU A 95 -3.62 8.46 -12.93
N ALA A 96 -4.16 9.55 -12.42
CA ALA A 96 -4.71 9.60 -11.07
C ALA A 96 -5.88 8.62 -10.89
N ASP A 97 -6.78 8.54 -11.88
CA ASP A 97 -7.89 7.59 -11.86
C ASP A 97 -7.40 6.14 -11.94
N SER A 98 -6.41 5.85 -12.78
CA SER A 98 -5.80 4.52 -12.88
C SER A 98 -5.14 4.08 -11.57
N LEU A 99 -4.30 4.92 -10.96
CA LEU A 99 -3.65 4.63 -9.68
C LEU A 99 -4.68 4.41 -8.56
N LYS A 100 -5.78 5.19 -8.56
CA LYS A 100 -6.86 5.00 -7.61
C LYS A 100 -7.55 3.65 -7.78
N THR A 101 -7.73 3.18 -9.02
CA THR A 101 -8.29 1.84 -9.28
C THR A 101 -7.35 0.74 -8.84
N GLU A 102 -6.05 0.86 -9.12
CA GLU A 102 -5.03 -0.10 -8.68
C GLU A 102 -4.95 -0.18 -7.15
N LEU A 103 -4.98 0.96 -6.45
CA LEU A 103 -4.99 0.98 -4.99
C LEU A 103 -6.20 0.25 -4.40
N ARG A 104 -7.38 0.41 -5.00
CA ARG A 104 -8.60 -0.32 -4.60
C ARG A 104 -8.44 -1.82 -4.83
N GLN A 105 -7.96 -2.21 -6.01
CA GLN A 105 -7.71 -3.63 -6.33
C GLN A 105 -6.71 -4.27 -5.37
N LEU A 106 -5.63 -3.56 -5.04
CA LEU A 106 -4.64 -4.02 -4.06
C LEU A 106 -5.26 -4.17 -2.66
N GLN A 107 -6.04 -3.19 -2.20
CA GLN A 107 -6.75 -3.28 -0.92
C GLN A 107 -7.70 -4.48 -0.86
N ASP A 108 -8.48 -4.70 -1.91
CA ASP A 108 -9.40 -5.84 -2.00
C ASP A 108 -8.64 -7.17 -2.01
N SER A 109 -7.52 -7.24 -2.73
CA SER A 109 -6.68 -8.43 -2.76
C SER A 109 -6.08 -8.76 -1.39
N LEU A 110 -5.62 -7.75 -0.64
CA LEU A 110 -5.11 -7.90 0.72
C LEU A 110 -6.20 -8.38 1.67
N ALA A 111 -7.40 -7.81 1.57
CA ALA A 111 -8.54 -8.23 2.38
C ALA A 111 -8.93 -9.69 2.10
N GLN A 112 -8.94 -10.10 0.83
CA GLN A 112 -9.21 -11.49 0.45
C GLN A 112 -8.12 -12.45 0.94
N TRP A 113 -6.85 -12.07 0.79
CA TRP A 113 -5.72 -12.87 1.26
C TRP A 113 -5.77 -13.04 2.79
N GLN A 114 -6.02 -11.96 3.53
CA GLN A 114 -6.14 -12.01 4.98
C GLN A 114 -7.30 -12.90 5.43
N ARG A 115 -8.45 -12.86 4.75
CA ARG A 115 -9.59 -13.75 5.04
C ARG A 115 -9.21 -15.22 4.83
N ARG A 116 -8.58 -15.55 3.69
CA ARG A 116 -8.13 -16.92 3.39
C ARG A 116 -7.12 -17.42 4.41
N PHE A 117 -6.16 -16.58 4.77
CA PHE A 117 -5.14 -16.92 5.76
C PHE A 117 -5.77 -17.18 7.15
N ARG A 118 -6.72 -16.33 7.58
CA ARG A 118 -7.46 -16.56 8.83
C ARG A 118 -8.23 -17.88 8.80
N GLN A 119 -8.94 -18.17 7.71
CA GLN A 119 -9.68 -19.43 7.55
C GLN A 119 -8.77 -20.66 7.60
N GLN A 120 -7.59 -20.60 6.96
CA GLN A 120 -6.61 -21.68 6.99
C GLN A 120 -5.97 -21.86 8.37
N SER A 121 -5.64 -20.74 9.04
CA SER A 121 -5.13 -20.77 10.41
C SER A 121 -6.16 -21.38 11.36
N ASP A 122 -7.42 -20.99 11.24
CA ASP A 122 -8.50 -21.51 12.09
C ASP A 122 -8.74 -23.00 11.84
N SER A 123 -8.72 -23.45 10.58
CA SER A 123 -8.89 -24.88 10.27
C SER A 123 -7.73 -25.74 10.80
N LEU A 124 -6.49 -25.27 10.65
CA LEU A 124 -5.31 -25.94 11.21
C LEU A 124 -5.37 -25.98 12.73
N ARG A 125 -5.77 -24.87 13.37
CA ARG A 125 -5.91 -24.80 14.82
C ARG A 125 -6.98 -25.77 15.33
N ILE A 126 -8.13 -25.83 14.66
CA ILE A 126 -9.20 -26.79 15.01
C ILE A 126 -8.71 -28.23 14.83
N ALA A 127 -8.05 -28.56 13.72
CA ALA A 127 -7.51 -29.90 13.48
C ALA A 127 -6.47 -30.31 14.54
N HIS A 128 -5.62 -29.37 14.95
CA HIS A 128 -4.65 -29.58 16.02
C HIS A 128 -5.31 -29.88 17.37
N TYR A 129 -6.34 -29.10 17.74
CA TYR A 129 -7.09 -29.34 18.97
C TYR A 129 -7.92 -30.62 18.92
N GLU A 130 -8.42 -31.02 17.76
CA GLU A 130 -9.10 -32.28 17.58
C GLU A 130 -8.16 -33.47 17.82
N ALA A 131 -6.92 -33.38 17.33
CA ALA A 131 -5.90 -34.40 17.60
C ALA A 131 -5.58 -34.51 19.10
N PHE A 132 -5.43 -33.39 19.80
CA PHE A 132 -5.24 -33.41 21.26
C PHE A 132 -6.44 -33.96 22.01
N ALA A 133 -7.66 -33.59 21.62
CA ALA A 133 -8.87 -34.12 22.24
C ALA A 133 -8.94 -35.66 22.13
N LYS A 134 -8.51 -36.22 20.99
CA LYS A 134 -8.42 -37.69 20.80
C LYS A 134 -7.43 -38.32 21.77
N ILE A 135 -6.24 -37.75 21.94
CA ILE A 135 -5.22 -38.23 22.88
C ILE A 135 -5.70 -38.12 24.32
N TYR A 136 -6.33 -36.98 24.67
CA TYR A 136 -6.80 -36.72 26.04
C TYR A 136 -8.04 -37.54 26.42
N ASN A 137 -8.81 -38.03 25.46
CA ASN A 137 -9.92 -38.93 25.73
C ASN A 137 -9.49 -40.26 26.36
N THR A 138 -8.24 -40.68 26.13
CA THR A 138 -7.67 -41.91 26.70
C THR A 138 -6.77 -41.67 27.91
N ALA A 139 -6.38 -40.43 28.19
CA ALA A 139 -5.47 -40.08 29.26
C ALA A 139 -6.17 -39.93 30.63
N PRO A 140 -5.44 -40.04 31.76
CA PRO A 140 -5.99 -39.81 33.09
C PRO A 140 -6.52 -38.37 33.25
N PRO A 141 -7.74 -38.16 33.79
CA PRO A 141 -8.37 -36.85 33.79
C PRO A 141 -7.62 -35.80 34.62
N GLY A 142 -6.95 -36.21 35.70
CA GLY A 142 -6.13 -35.30 36.53
C GLY A 142 -4.86 -34.80 35.82
N GLU A 143 -4.25 -35.63 34.98
CA GLU A 143 -3.08 -35.22 34.19
C GLU A 143 -3.50 -34.25 33.08
N VAL A 144 -4.59 -34.57 32.38
CA VAL A 144 -5.16 -33.68 31.36
C VAL A 144 -5.53 -32.34 31.98
N ALA A 145 -6.15 -32.32 33.17
CA ALA A 145 -6.48 -31.08 33.86
C ALA A 145 -5.23 -30.24 34.17
N ARG A 146 -4.12 -30.85 34.59
CA ARG A 146 -2.85 -30.15 34.83
C ARG A 146 -2.24 -29.57 33.55
N VAL A 147 -2.39 -30.25 32.41
CA VAL A 147 -1.93 -29.75 31.11
C VAL A 147 -2.81 -28.60 30.64
N LEU A 148 -4.13 -28.76 30.68
CA LEU A 148 -5.09 -27.72 30.30
C LEU A 148 -4.96 -26.48 31.20
N ALA A 149 -4.54 -26.65 32.45
CA ALA A 149 -4.31 -25.56 33.37
C ALA A 149 -3.16 -24.61 32.99
N GLN A 150 -2.29 -25.04 32.07
CA GLN A 150 -1.19 -24.23 31.54
C GLN A 150 -1.58 -23.53 30.23
N LEU A 151 -2.73 -23.87 29.65
CA LEU A 151 -3.24 -23.27 28.42
C LEU A 151 -4.10 -22.05 28.71
N SER A 152 -4.35 -21.26 27.65
CA SER A 152 -5.33 -20.18 27.73
C SER A 152 -6.73 -20.75 28.00
N PRO A 153 -7.60 -20.04 28.75
CA PRO A 153 -8.96 -20.52 29.03
C PRO A 153 -9.77 -20.80 27.77
N ALA A 154 -9.54 -20.03 26.69
CA ALA A 154 -10.22 -20.20 25.42
C ALA A 154 -9.80 -21.51 24.72
N ASP A 155 -8.49 -21.81 24.69
CA ASP A 155 -7.98 -23.03 24.05
C ASP A 155 -8.37 -24.27 24.85
N ALA A 156 -8.30 -24.20 26.19
CA ALA A 156 -8.75 -25.28 27.07
C ALA A 156 -10.26 -25.57 26.90
N ALA A 157 -11.10 -24.53 26.79
CA ALA A 157 -12.54 -24.69 26.50
C ALA A 157 -12.78 -25.37 25.14
N LEU A 158 -12.02 -24.98 24.11
CA LEU A 158 -12.14 -25.55 22.78
C LEU A 158 -11.76 -27.04 22.78
N ILE A 159 -10.64 -27.39 23.41
CA ILE A 159 -10.20 -28.80 23.54
C ILE A 159 -11.26 -29.61 24.31
N LEU A 160 -11.74 -29.14 25.46
CA LEU A 160 -12.80 -29.83 26.23
C LEU A 160 -14.08 -30.04 25.41
N ARG A 161 -14.44 -29.09 24.56
CA ARG A 161 -15.61 -29.21 23.67
C ARG A 161 -15.43 -30.28 22.60
N LEU A 162 -14.20 -30.48 22.12
CA LEU A 162 -13.86 -31.52 21.15
C LEU A 162 -13.66 -32.91 21.78
N MET A 163 -13.50 -32.98 23.10
CA MET A 163 -13.42 -34.24 23.85
C MET A 163 -14.79 -34.93 23.99
N ASN A 164 -14.78 -36.21 24.36
CA ASN A 164 -16.01 -36.92 24.73
C ASN A 164 -16.59 -36.29 26.00
N ARG A 165 -17.89 -35.98 25.98
CA ARG A 165 -18.64 -35.34 27.08
C ARG A 165 -18.34 -35.91 28.47
N ARG A 166 -18.25 -37.24 28.58
CA ARG A 166 -17.97 -37.91 29.88
C ARG A 166 -16.57 -37.60 30.39
N GLN A 167 -15.57 -37.65 29.51
CA GLN A 167 -14.19 -37.37 29.88
C GLN A 167 -13.98 -35.88 30.12
N ALA A 168 -14.57 -35.03 29.27
CA ALA A 168 -14.55 -33.57 29.44
C ALA A 168 -15.12 -33.16 30.81
N ALA A 169 -16.23 -33.75 31.26
CA ALA A 169 -16.80 -33.48 32.58
C ALA A 169 -15.87 -33.90 33.73
N ARG A 170 -15.19 -35.05 33.61
CA ARG A 170 -14.22 -35.53 34.60
C ARG A 170 -12.99 -34.64 34.69
N VAL A 171 -12.48 -34.20 33.53
CA VAL A 171 -11.35 -33.26 33.46
C VAL A 171 -11.76 -31.90 34.02
N ALA A 172 -12.94 -31.41 33.69
CA ALA A 172 -13.46 -30.14 34.22
C ALA A 172 -13.61 -30.15 35.74
N ALA A 173 -14.03 -31.28 36.32
CA ALA A 173 -14.10 -31.45 37.77
C ALA A 173 -12.72 -31.52 38.44
N ALA A 174 -11.68 -31.91 37.70
CA ALA A 174 -10.30 -31.99 38.19
C ALA A 174 -9.50 -30.71 37.96
N LEU A 175 -10.06 -29.71 37.25
CA LEU A 175 -9.42 -28.42 37.03
C LEU A 175 -9.42 -27.57 38.31
N PRO A 176 -8.44 -26.66 38.48
CA PRO A 176 -8.51 -25.62 39.50
C PRO A 176 -9.80 -24.80 39.36
N PRO A 177 -10.48 -24.44 40.47
CA PRO A 177 -11.81 -23.84 40.41
C PRO A 177 -11.84 -22.51 39.65
N GLU A 178 -10.77 -21.70 39.76
CA GLU A 178 -10.63 -20.44 39.03
C GLU A 178 -10.59 -20.64 37.52
N GLN A 179 -9.86 -21.66 37.06
CA GLN A 179 -9.73 -21.97 35.64
C GLN A 179 -10.97 -22.68 35.10
N ALA A 180 -11.59 -23.57 35.88
CA ALA A 180 -12.85 -24.19 35.49
C ALA A 180 -13.93 -23.13 35.24
N ALA A 181 -14.03 -22.12 36.12
CA ALA A 181 -14.95 -21.00 35.93
C ALA A 181 -14.63 -20.18 34.67
N ALA A 182 -13.35 -19.86 34.43
CA ALA A 182 -12.92 -19.15 33.23
C ALA A 182 -13.24 -19.94 31.96
N VAL A 183 -12.90 -21.22 31.91
CA VAL A 183 -13.17 -22.12 30.77
C VAL A 183 -14.67 -22.24 30.48
N LEU A 184 -15.50 -22.41 31.52
CA LEU A 184 -16.95 -22.54 31.38
C LEU A 184 -17.62 -21.24 30.92
N THR A 185 -17.12 -20.08 31.35
CA THR A 185 -17.63 -18.77 30.90
C THR A 185 -17.17 -18.42 29.48
N THR A 186 -15.94 -18.79 29.12
CA THR A 186 -15.39 -18.57 27.77
C THR A 186 -16.01 -19.50 26.72
N GLY A 187 -16.52 -20.65 27.14
CA GLY A 187 -17.17 -21.64 26.28
C GLY A 187 -18.62 -21.33 25.89
N VAL A 188 -19.21 -20.24 26.42
CA VAL A 188 -20.58 -19.82 26.07
C VAL A 188 -20.51 -18.94 24.82
N PRO A 189 -21.09 -19.37 23.67
CA PRO A 189 -21.19 -18.49 22.51
C PRO A 189 -22.09 -17.30 22.84
N ARG A 190 -21.65 -16.09 22.47
CA ARG A 190 -22.56 -14.97 22.20
C ARG A 190 -23.04 -15.07 20.76
#